data_AF-A0A495TYW3-F1
#
_entry.id   AF-A0A495TYW3-F1
#
_cell.length_a   1.000
_cell.length_b   1.000
_cell.length_c   1.000
_cell.angle_alpha   90.00
_cell.angle_beta   90.00
_cell.angle_gamma   90.00
#
_symmetry.space_group_name_H-M   'P 1'
#
loop_
_entity.id
_entity.type
_entity.pdbx_description
1 polymer ?
#
loop_
_entity_poly.entity_id
_entity_poly.type
_entity_poly.pdbx_seq_one_letter_code
_entity_poly.pdbx_strand_id
1 'polypeptide(L)' 'MMALMLGFHQYQTEADVWTCRNCNAQFAPGEVEPKIDEDGLFFICPGCDYRNKLVNVGDEAEGRPQIVQRDDE' A
#
# COMPACT_ATOMS: atom_id res chain seq x y z
N MET A 1 -13.14 12.68 -22.78
CA MET A 1 -13.66 11.87 -21.65
C MET A 1 -12.82 12.21 -20.44
N MET A 2 -13.38 13.03 -19.56
CA MET A 2 -12.71 13.55 -18.36
C MET A 2 -12.89 12.52 -17.24
N ALA A 3 -11.81 11.84 -16.86
CA ALA A 3 -11.74 11.11 -15.59
C ALA A 3 -11.11 12.07 -14.56
N LEU A 4 -11.94 12.56 -13.63
CA LEU A 4 -11.55 13.36 -12.48
C LEU A 4 -10.69 12.50 -11.55
N MET A 5 -9.37 12.67 -11.65
CA MET A 5 -8.38 12.16 -10.70
C MET A 5 -8.44 13.00 -9.42
N LEU A 6 -9.33 12.65 -8.48
CA LEU A 6 -9.17 13.09 -7.09
C LEU A 6 -7.98 12.31 -6.51
N GLY A 7 -6.79 12.85 -6.76
CA GLY A 7 -5.51 12.26 -6.42
C GLY A 7 -5.26 12.25 -4.91
N PHE A 8 -5.60 11.13 -4.26
CA PHE A 8 -4.81 10.65 -3.14
C PHE A 8 -3.48 10.16 -3.70
N HIS A 9 -2.49 11.05 -3.72
CA HIS A 9 -1.11 10.73 -4.06
C HIS A 9 -0.49 9.88 -2.93
N GLN A 10 -0.97 8.64 -2.79
CA GLN A 10 -0.38 7.59 -1.96
C GLN A 10 0.85 7.08 -2.69
N TYR A 11 1.93 7.85 -2.63
CA TYR A 11 3.18 7.46 -3.28
C TYR A 11 3.89 6.43 -2.40
N GLN A 12 3.86 5.18 -2.85
CA GLN A 12 4.91 4.22 -2.54
C GLN A 12 6.24 4.90 -2.94
N THR A 13 7.18 5.02 -2.00
CA THR A 13 8.53 5.45 -2.34
C THR A 13 9.13 4.46 -3.33
N GLU A 14 9.92 4.94 -4.31
CA GLU A 14 10.44 4.14 -5.45
C GLU A 14 11.25 2.89 -5.04
N ALA A 15 11.54 2.70 -3.75
CA ALA A 15 12.25 1.57 -3.17
C ALA A 15 11.37 0.61 -2.33
N ASP A 16 10.08 0.90 -2.12
CA ASP A 16 9.18 0.04 -1.32
C ASP A 16 8.49 -1.00 -2.20
N VAL A 17 9.11 -2.16 -2.33
CA VAL A 17 8.46 -3.34 -2.90
C VAL A 17 7.58 -3.97 -1.81
N TRP A 18 6.29 -4.14 -2.08
CA TRP A 18 5.41 -4.89 -1.18
C TRP A 18 5.50 -6.37 -1.49
N THR A 19 5.64 -7.18 -0.44
CA THR A 19 5.75 -8.63 -0.53
C THR A 19 4.54 -9.29 0.10
N CYS A 20 3.87 -10.18 -0.62
CA CYS A 20 2.82 -10.99 -0.02
C CYS A 20 3.42 -11.93 1.03
N ARG A 21 2.95 -11.83 2.28
CA ARG A 21 3.42 -12.66 3.40
C ARG A 21 2.98 -14.14 3.31
N ASN A 22 2.05 -14.47 2.41
CA ASN A 22 1.56 -15.83 2.22
C ASN A 22 2.27 -16.57 1.07
N CYS A 23 2.37 -15.94 -0.11
CA CYS A 23 2.97 -16.57 -1.30
C CYS A 23 4.33 -16.01 -1.71
N ASN A 24 4.85 -14.99 -1.01
CA ASN A 24 6.12 -14.30 -1.30
C ASN A 24 6.19 -13.58 -2.66
N ALA A 25 5.05 -13.37 -3.33
CA ALA A 25 4.99 -12.53 -4.53
C ALA A 25 5.36 -11.08 -4.18
N GLN A 26 6.17 -10.45 -5.03
CA GLN A 26 6.63 -9.08 -4.88
C GLN A 26 5.91 -8.15 -5.86
N PHE A 27 5.58 -6.95 -5.40
CA PHE A 27 4.85 -5.95 -6.17
C PHE A 27 5.59 -4.62 -6.10
N ALA A 28 5.92 -4.09 -7.27
CA ALA A 28 6.54 -2.77 -7.41
C ALA A 28 5.51 -1.65 -7.14
N PRO A 29 5.99 -0.42 -6.91
CA PRO A 29 5.15 0.76 -6.78
C PRO A 29 4.08 0.87 -7.89
N GLY A 30 2.81 0.89 -7.49
CA GLY A 30 1.67 1.03 -8.40
C GLY A 30 1.15 -0.27 -9.04
N GLU A 31 1.79 -1.43 -8.83
CA GLU A 31 1.26 -2.71 -9.33
C GLU A 31 0.03 -3.20 -8.56
N VAL A 32 -0.07 -2.80 -7.29
CA VAL A 32 -1.23 -3.08 -6.44
C VAL A 32 -1.67 -1.82 -5.71
N GLU A 33 -2.98 -1.63 -5.63
CA GLU A 33 -3.57 -0.49 -4.94
C GLU A 33 -3.81 -0.81 -3.45
N PRO A 34 -3.32 0.03 -2.52
CA PRO A 34 -3.68 -0.08 -1.11
C PRO A 34 -5.16 0.25 -0.89
N LYS A 35 -5.73 -0.37 0.15
CA LYS A 35 -7.10 -0.20 0.60
C LYS A 35 -7.10 0.14 2.09
N ILE A 36 -8.19 0.76 2.55
CA ILE A 36 -8.43 1.05 3.96
C ILE A 36 -9.81 0.51 4.36
N ASP A 37 -9.86 -0.16 5.51
CA ASP A 37 -11.08 -0.62 6.16
C ASP A 37 -11.00 -0.38 7.68
N GLU A 38 -11.93 -0.97 8.44
CA GLU A 38 -11.99 -0.87 9.91
C GLU A 38 -10.76 -1.43 10.64
N ASP A 39 -10.02 -2.35 10.01
CA ASP A 39 -8.80 -2.97 10.55
C ASP A 39 -7.51 -2.22 10.12
N GLY A 40 -7.62 -1.22 9.25
CA GLY A 40 -6.53 -0.34 8.84
C GLY A 40 -6.15 -0.45 7.35
N LEU A 41 -4.89 -0.12 7.04
CA LEU A 41 -4.37 -0.12 5.66
C LEU A 41 -3.89 -1.52 5.27
N PHE A 42 -4.19 -1.93 4.04
CA PHE A 42 -3.81 -3.25 3.52
C PHE A 42 -3.78 -3.29 2.00
N PHE A 43 -3.22 -4.36 1.43
CA PHE A 43 -3.48 -4.76 0.05
C PHE A 43 -3.91 -6.24 -0.02
N ILE A 44 -4.67 -6.60 -1.05
CA ILE A 44 -5.01 -8.00 -1.34
C ILE A 44 -4.04 -8.52 -2.39
N CYS A 45 -3.37 -9.63 -2.11
CA CYS A 45 -2.45 -10.23 -3.08
C CYS A 45 -3.23 -10.78 -4.28
N PRO A 46 -2.96 -10.32 -5.52
CA PRO A 46 -3.64 -10.84 -6.72
C PRO A 46 -3.27 -12.30 -7.04
N GLY A 47 -2.20 -12.85 -6.46
CA GLY A 47 -1.76 -14.22 -6.69
C GLY A 47 -2.34 -15.26 -5.73
N CYS A 48 -2.83 -14.86 -4.56
CA CYS A 48 -3.34 -15.81 -3.55
C CYS A 48 -4.47 -15.28 -2.66
N ASP A 49 -5.01 -14.10 -2.96
CA ASP A 49 -6.09 -13.42 -2.22
C ASP A 49 -5.80 -13.12 -0.74
N TYR A 50 -4.57 -13.32 -0.29
CA TYR A 50 -4.17 -13.04 1.08
C TYR A 50 -4.16 -11.53 1.37
N ARG A 51 -4.68 -11.15 2.53
CA ARG A 51 -4.69 -9.78 3.04
C ARG A 51 -3.36 -9.45 3.70
N ASN A 52 -2.66 -8.45 3.18
CA ASN A 52 -1.36 -8.02 3.68
C ASN A 52 -1.48 -6.65 4.34
N LYS A 53 -1.14 -6.58 5.62
CA LYS A 53 -1.21 -5.35 6.42
C LYS A 53 -0.16 -4.35 5.95
N LEU A 54 -0.55 -3.08 5.89
CA LEU A 54 0.30 -1.93 5.62
C LEU A 54 0.20 -0.97 6.81
N VAL A 55 1.18 -0.06 6.92
CA VAL A 55 1.18 0.98 7.93
C VAL A 55 1.44 2.33 7.29
N ASN A 56 0.79 3.38 7.80
CA ASN A 56 1.15 4.75 7.46
C ASN A 56 2.20 5.23 8.46
N VAL A 57 3.37 5.62 7.95
CA VAL A 57 4.51 6.12 8.73
C VAL A 57 4.82 7.59 8.44
N GLY A 58 3.98 8.26 7.63
CA GLY A 58 4.14 9.68 7.36
C GLY A 58 3.75 10.53 8.56
N ASP A 59 4.57 11.53 8.87
CA ASP A 59 4.21 12.63 9.77
C ASP A 59 3.14 13.51 9.10
N GLU A 60 2.05 13.78 9.83
CA GLU A 60 0.97 14.66 9.36
C GLU A 60 1.47 16.07 8.99
N ALA A 61 2.65 16.46 9.49
CA ALA A 61 3.27 17.77 9.26
C ALA A 61 3.63 18.06 7.78
N GLU A 62 3.86 17.04 6.95
CA GLU A 62 4.11 17.22 5.52
C GLU A 62 2.90 16.88 4.63
N GLY A 63 1.78 16.45 5.24
CA GLY A 63 0.53 16.14 4.53
C GLY A 63 0.63 15.01 3.51
N ARG A 64 1.71 14.22 3.53
CA ARG A 64 1.95 13.11 2.60
C ARG A 64 1.96 11.79 3.36
N PRO A 65 0.93 10.94 3.22
CA PRO A 65 0.95 9.61 3.82
C PRO A 65 2.07 8.78 3.18
N GLN A 66 2.98 8.26 4.01
CA GLN A 66 4.00 7.32 3.57
C GLN A 66 3.54 5.92 3.98
N ILE A 67 3.06 5.14 3.01
CA ILE A 67 2.51 3.79 3.27
C ILE A 67 3.61 2.78 3.02
N VAL A 68 3.98 2.02 4.05
CA VAL A 68 5.01 0.98 3.97
C VAL A 68 4.46 -0.35 4.46
N GLN A 69 5.10 -1.43 4.03
CA GLN A 69 4.89 -2.74 4.62
C GLN A 69 5.95 -2.96 5.69
N ARG A 70 5.57 -2.97 6.96
CA ARG A 70 6.48 -3.40 8.04
C ARG A 70 6.46 -4.92 8.15
N ASP A 71 7.57 -5.54 8.49
CA ASP A 71 7.52 -6.91 9.01
C ASP A 71 6.74 -6.90 10.34
N ASP A 72 5.89 -7.91 10.57
CA ASP A 72 5.31 -8.07 11.90
C ASP A 72 6.45 -8.50 12.83
N GLU A 73 6.73 -7.72 13.87
CA GLU A 73 7.71 -8.03 14.92
C GLU A 73 7.25 -9.19 15.81
#